data_AF-A0A5C6N2L9-F1
#
_entry.id   AF-A0A5C6N2L9-F1
#
_cell.length_a   1.000
_cell.length_b   1.000
_cell.length_c   1.000
_cell.angle_alpha   90.00
_cell.angle_beta   90.00
_cell.angle_gamma   90.00
#
_symmetry.space_group_name_H-M   'P 1'
#
loop_
_entity.id
_entity.type
_entity.pdbx_description
1 polymer ?
#
loop_
_entity_poly.entity_id
_entity_poly.type
_entity_poly.pdbx_seq_one_letter_code
_entity_poly.pdbx_strand_id
1 'polypeptide(L)'
;MGHKTCSRKDYCSTQWKTLRERFHSGLYASHADLHRLKYQCFKSAWMYEVLHSGFSFPAGYKNLKTALLVYDKEVQWTLGAILYRTRFLPLRDIQQDSLRGVHSHWRHSFFVNNHYLFLACFFIVLLSIILYVLRLRRIHRRSAQLYTPSSVPWLEAGLRSPTLPVSL
;
A
#
# COMPACT_ATOMS: atom_id res chain seq x y z
N MET A 1 -53.87 -21.99 -30.22
CA MET A 1 -52.43 -21.85 -30.55
C MET A 1 -51.61 -22.62 -29.53
N GLY A 2 -51.02 -23.74 -29.94
CA GLY A 2 -50.48 -24.77 -29.03
C GLY A 2 -49.15 -24.38 -28.39
N HIS A 3 -49.15 -24.29 -27.06
CA HIS A 3 -47.93 -24.29 -26.25
C HIS A 3 -47.23 -25.66 -26.38
N LYS A 4 -46.25 -25.77 -27.28
CA LYS A 4 -45.35 -26.94 -27.34
C LYS A 4 -44.36 -26.88 -26.17
N THR A 5 -44.78 -27.33 -24.99
CA THR A 5 -43.88 -27.57 -23.83
C THR A 5 -43.41 -29.04 -23.77
N CYS A 6 -43.22 -29.70 -24.91
CA CYS A 6 -42.94 -31.15 -24.97
C CYS A 6 -41.46 -31.54 -25.18
N SER A 7 -40.52 -30.59 -25.27
CA SER A 7 -39.11 -30.90 -25.60
C SER A 7 -38.44 -31.95 -24.67
N ARG A 8 -38.72 -31.94 -23.35
CA ARG A 8 -38.20 -32.96 -22.42
C ARG A 8 -38.92 -34.30 -22.54
N LYS A 9 -40.27 -34.26 -22.57
CA LYS A 9 -41.10 -35.48 -22.58
C LYS A 9 -40.83 -36.28 -23.85
N ASP A 10 -40.76 -35.59 -24.99
CA ASP A 10 -40.46 -36.19 -26.30
C ASP A 10 -39.05 -36.78 -26.37
N TYR A 11 -38.07 -36.10 -25.76
CA TYR A 11 -36.70 -36.61 -25.68
C TYR A 11 -36.62 -37.88 -24.83
N CYS A 12 -37.23 -37.88 -23.63
CA CYS A 12 -37.22 -39.01 -22.72
C CYS A 12 -38.03 -40.22 -23.24
N SER A 13 -39.05 -40.02 -24.07
CA SER A 13 -39.84 -41.09 -24.68
C SER A 13 -39.21 -41.68 -25.95
N THR A 14 -38.15 -41.05 -26.49
CA THR A 14 -37.47 -41.57 -27.68
C THR A 14 -36.61 -42.78 -27.32
N GLN A 15 -36.67 -43.84 -28.14
CA GLN A 15 -35.85 -45.03 -27.93
C GLN A 15 -34.36 -44.71 -28.00
N TRP A 16 -33.59 -45.35 -27.12
CA TRP A 16 -32.13 -45.14 -27.02
C TRP A 16 -31.38 -45.40 -28.33
N LYS A 17 -31.81 -46.40 -29.12
CA LYS A 17 -31.24 -46.70 -30.44
C LYS A 17 -31.35 -45.49 -31.38
N THR A 18 -32.54 -44.92 -31.50
CA THR A 18 -32.81 -43.72 -32.30
C THR A 18 -32.04 -42.50 -31.80
N LEU A 19 -31.91 -42.32 -30.48
CA LEU A 19 -31.11 -41.23 -29.92
C LEU A 19 -29.62 -41.37 -30.29
N ARG A 20 -29.09 -42.59 -30.23
CA ARG A 20 -27.70 -42.91 -30.61
C ARG A 20 -27.46 -42.76 -32.11
N GLU A 21 -28.39 -43.20 -32.94
CA GLU A 21 -28.32 -42.98 -34.41
C GLU A 21 -28.28 -41.49 -34.76
N ARG A 22 -29.18 -40.68 -34.16
CA ARG A 22 -29.17 -39.22 -34.33
C ARG A 22 -27.86 -38.57 -33.85
N PHE A 23 -27.24 -39.17 -32.84
CA PHE A 23 -25.94 -38.73 -32.35
C PHE A 23 -24.82 -39.01 -33.35
N HIS A 24 -24.78 -40.21 -33.90
CA HIS A 24 -23.80 -40.58 -34.93
C HIS A 24 -24.01 -39.81 -36.24
N SER A 25 -25.24 -39.42 -36.56
CA SER A 25 -25.54 -38.59 -37.74
C SER A 25 -25.27 -37.10 -37.55
N GLY A 26 -24.69 -36.69 -36.41
CA GLY A 26 -24.28 -35.29 -36.18
C GLY A 26 -25.42 -34.31 -35.92
N LEU A 27 -26.61 -34.76 -35.51
CA LEU A 27 -27.76 -33.87 -35.23
C LEU A 27 -27.64 -33.07 -33.92
N TYR A 28 -26.64 -33.35 -33.07
CA TYR A 28 -26.40 -32.60 -31.83
C TYR A 28 -25.18 -31.70 -31.96
N ALA A 29 -25.10 -30.71 -31.06
CA ALA A 29 -23.97 -29.78 -31.03
C ALA A 29 -22.63 -30.54 -30.91
N SER A 30 -21.58 -29.99 -31.52
CA SER A 30 -20.24 -30.61 -31.62
C SER A 30 -19.59 -31.01 -30.29
N HIS A 31 -20.06 -30.44 -29.18
CA HIS A 31 -19.59 -30.71 -27.81
C HIS A 31 -20.48 -31.71 -27.05
N ALA A 32 -21.46 -32.33 -27.70
CA ALA A 32 -22.28 -33.34 -27.07
C ALA A 32 -21.50 -34.66 -27.02
N ASP A 33 -21.26 -35.17 -25.81
CA ASP A 33 -20.71 -36.50 -25.62
C ASP A 33 -21.82 -37.53 -25.40
N LEU A 34 -21.52 -38.82 -25.63
CA LEU A 34 -22.44 -39.92 -25.32
C LEU A 34 -22.89 -39.89 -23.85
N HIS A 35 -22.01 -39.44 -22.95
CA HIS A 35 -22.32 -39.25 -21.54
C HIS A 35 -23.41 -38.18 -21.34
N ARG A 36 -23.32 -37.06 -22.07
CA ARG A 36 -24.34 -36.00 -22.03
C ARG A 36 -25.68 -36.51 -22.54
N LEU A 37 -25.68 -37.30 -23.63
CA LEU A 37 -26.89 -37.90 -24.19
C LEU A 37 -27.60 -38.84 -23.21
N LYS A 38 -26.84 -39.71 -22.53
CA LYS A 38 -27.37 -40.68 -21.54
C LYS A 38 -28.06 -40.01 -20.36
N TYR A 39 -27.44 -38.97 -19.79
CA TYR A 39 -27.94 -38.34 -18.57
C TYR A 39 -28.88 -37.15 -18.82
N GLN A 40 -29.11 -36.76 -20.07
CA GLN A 40 -29.95 -35.61 -20.40
C GLN A 40 -31.38 -35.72 -19.84
N CYS A 41 -32.02 -36.89 -19.95
CA CYS A 41 -33.38 -37.09 -19.44
C CYS A 41 -33.43 -36.94 -17.91
N PHE A 42 -32.49 -37.59 -17.20
CA PHE A 42 -32.40 -37.49 -15.75
C PHE A 42 -32.10 -36.06 -15.29
N LYS A 43 -31.06 -35.42 -15.86
CA LYS A 43 -30.66 -34.05 -15.47
C LYS A 43 -31.78 -33.03 -15.70
N SER A 44 -32.52 -33.16 -16.79
CA SER A 44 -33.64 -32.25 -17.08
C SER A 44 -34.86 -32.49 -16.18
N ALA A 45 -35.17 -33.75 -15.83
CA ALA A 45 -36.22 -34.07 -14.87
C ALA A 45 -35.85 -33.60 -13.46
N TRP A 46 -34.61 -33.85 -13.04
CA TRP A 46 -34.07 -33.36 -11.77
C TRP A 46 -34.12 -31.84 -11.67
N MET A 47 -33.67 -31.13 -12.71
CA MET A 47 -33.71 -29.67 -12.74
C MET A 47 -35.14 -29.12 -12.62
N TYR A 48 -36.11 -29.77 -13.26
CA TYR A 48 -37.53 -29.40 -13.17
C TYR A 48 -38.05 -29.52 -11.74
N GLU A 49 -37.80 -30.65 -11.06
CA GLU A 49 -38.22 -30.85 -9.67
C GLU A 49 -37.50 -29.92 -8.70
N VAL A 50 -36.19 -29.72 -8.87
CA VAL A 50 -35.42 -28.77 -8.03
C VAL A 50 -35.96 -27.35 -8.14
N LEU A 51 -36.31 -26.90 -9.35
CA LEU A 51 -36.85 -25.55 -9.54
C LEU A 51 -38.27 -25.40 -9.01
N HIS A 52 -39.19 -26.30 -9.39
CA HIS A 52 -40.62 -26.13 -9.09
C HIS A 52 -41.03 -26.70 -7.73
N SER A 53 -40.49 -27.84 -7.32
CA SER A 53 -40.81 -28.48 -6.04
C SER A 53 -39.82 -28.07 -4.95
N GLY A 54 -38.54 -27.90 -5.29
CA GLY A 54 -37.50 -27.48 -4.34
C GLY A 54 -37.55 -25.99 -4.03
N PHE A 55 -37.29 -25.16 -5.03
CA PHE A 55 -37.26 -23.69 -4.90
C PHE A 55 -38.64 -23.02 -5.08
N SER A 56 -39.71 -23.80 -5.29
CA SER A 56 -41.08 -23.30 -5.42
C SER A 56 -41.28 -22.26 -6.54
N PHE A 57 -40.53 -22.37 -7.64
CA PHE A 57 -40.75 -21.49 -8.80
C PHE A 57 -42.10 -21.78 -9.46
N PRO A 58 -42.89 -20.76 -9.84
CA PRO A 58 -44.12 -20.97 -10.59
C PRO A 58 -43.83 -21.63 -11.95
N ALA A 59 -44.65 -22.59 -12.35
CA ALA A 59 -44.50 -23.29 -13.64
C ALA A 59 -44.51 -22.34 -14.86
N GLY A 60 -45.19 -21.19 -14.75
CA GLY A 60 -45.28 -20.17 -15.79
C GLY A 60 -44.27 -19.03 -15.67
N TYR A 61 -43.21 -19.16 -14.86
CA TYR A 61 -42.29 -18.07 -14.59
C TYR A 61 -41.43 -17.71 -15.82
N LYS A 62 -41.64 -16.51 -16.37
CA LYS A 62 -41.03 -16.07 -17.64
C LYS A 62 -39.65 -15.40 -17.47
N ASN A 63 -39.26 -15.06 -16.25
CA ASN A 63 -38.02 -14.32 -15.99
C ASN A 63 -36.83 -15.22 -15.64
N LEU A 64 -36.98 -16.55 -15.74
CA LEU A 64 -35.86 -17.48 -15.60
C LEU A 64 -35.08 -17.54 -16.92
N LYS A 65 -33.81 -17.13 -16.88
CA LYS A 65 -32.89 -17.21 -18.02
C LYS A 65 -31.73 -18.13 -17.66
N THR A 66 -31.53 -19.18 -18.44
CA THR A 66 -30.33 -20.02 -18.34
C THR A 66 -29.20 -19.36 -19.12
N ALA A 67 -28.09 -19.01 -18.45
CA ALA A 67 -26.93 -18.42 -19.08
C ALA A 67 -25.67 -19.19 -18.68
N LEU A 68 -24.80 -19.46 -19.66
CA LEU A 68 -23.46 -20.02 -19.41
C LEU A 68 -22.41 -18.90 -19.34
N LEU A 69 -22.58 -17.86 -20.18
CA LEU A 69 -21.73 -16.67 -20.21
C LEU A 69 -22.60 -15.43 -19.98
N VAL A 70 -22.03 -14.43 -19.33
CA VAL A 70 -22.62 -13.09 -19.17
C VAL A 70 -21.61 -12.10 -19.77
N TYR A 71 -22.01 -11.37 -20.82
CA TYR A 71 -21.12 -10.52 -21.62
C TYR A 71 -19.88 -11.26 -22.17
N ASP A 72 -20.07 -12.47 -22.70
CA ASP A 72 -19.00 -13.34 -23.22
C ASP A 72 -17.89 -13.69 -22.21
N LYS A 73 -18.19 -13.53 -20.92
CA LYS A 73 -17.34 -13.95 -19.80
C LYS A 73 -18.06 -15.03 -19.01
N GLU A 74 -17.30 -16.04 -18.61
CA GLU A 74 -17.79 -17.08 -17.71
C GLU A 74 -18.09 -16.48 -16.33
N VAL A 75 -19.21 -16.90 -15.74
CA VAL A 75 -19.61 -16.45 -14.41
C VAL A 75 -18.82 -17.22 -13.36
N GLN A 76 -17.72 -16.62 -12.90
CA GLN A 76 -16.84 -17.18 -11.87
C GLN A 76 -17.18 -16.61 -10.49
N TRP A 77 -17.47 -17.46 -9.52
CA TRP A 77 -17.77 -17.07 -8.12
C TRP A 77 -16.56 -16.43 -7.42
N THR A 78 -15.35 -16.72 -7.88
CA THR A 78 -14.09 -16.15 -7.40
C THR A 78 -14.03 -14.64 -7.57
N LEU A 79 -14.60 -14.08 -8.66
CA LEU A 79 -14.66 -12.63 -8.86
C LEU A 79 -15.47 -11.96 -7.74
N GLY A 80 -16.63 -12.53 -7.40
CA GLY A 80 -17.45 -12.08 -6.28
C GLY A 80 -16.74 -12.19 -4.94
N ALA A 81 -15.98 -13.27 -4.73
CA ALA A 81 -15.19 -13.46 -3.51
C ALA A 81 -14.08 -12.39 -3.36
N ILE A 82 -13.37 -12.07 -4.44
CA ILE A 82 -12.36 -11.00 -4.44
C ILE A 82 -13.02 -9.66 -4.14
N LEU A 83 -14.11 -9.31 -4.84
CA LEU A 83 -14.85 -8.06 -4.59
C LEU A 83 -15.34 -7.93 -3.14
N TYR A 84 -15.84 -9.02 -2.57
CA TYR A 84 -16.27 -9.03 -1.17
C TYR A 84 -15.10 -8.81 -0.22
N ARG A 85 -13.97 -9.47 -0.45
CA ARG A 85 -12.75 -9.32 0.35
C ARG A 85 -12.15 -7.92 0.21
N THR A 86 -12.24 -7.29 -0.96
CA THR A 86 -11.66 -5.97 -1.22
C THR A 86 -12.60 -4.79 -0.95
N ARG A 87 -13.80 -5.03 -0.41
CA ARG A 87 -14.82 -4.00 -0.17
C ARG A 87 -14.33 -2.79 0.64
N PHE A 88 -13.34 -2.97 1.52
CA PHE A 88 -12.81 -1.91 2.38
C PHE A 88 -11.58 -1.19 1.82
N LEU A 89 -11.04 -1.59 0.65
CA LEU A 89 -9.95 -0.85 0.00
C LEU A 89 -10.32 0.61 -0.30
N PRO A 90 -11.48 0.93 -0.93
CA PRO A 90 -11.82 2.33 -1.21
C PRO A 90 -12.13 3.15 0.06
N LEU A 91 -12.45 2.49 1.19
CA LEU A 91 -12.67 3.17 2.46
C LEU A 91 -11.36 3.59 3.15
N ARG A 92 -10.25 2.89 2.87
CA ARG A 92 -8.92 3.30 3.36
C ARG A 92 -8.46 4.62 2.74
N ASP A 93 -8.74 4.83 1.45
CA ASP A 93 -8.35 6.06 0.76
C ASP A 93 -9.12 7.27 1.30
N ILE A 94 -10.44 7.15 1.52
CA ILE A 94 -11.27 8.23 2.09
C ILE A 94 -10.86 8.58 3.53
N GLN A 95 -10.55 7.57 4.36
CA GLN A 95 -10.13 7.81 5.74
C GLN A 95 -8.75 8.47 5.82
N GLN A 96 -7.84 8.11 4.90
CA GLN A 96 -6.51 8.70 4.84
C GLN A 96 -6.57 10.20 4.50
N ASP A 97 -7.47 10.64 3.62
CA ASP A 97 -7.68 12.06 3.34
C ASP A 97 -8.28 12.81 4.54
N SER A 98 -9.23 12.20 5.28
CA SER A 98 -9.76 12.81 6.51
C SER A 98 -8.72 12.93 7.62
N LEU A 99 -7.85 11.91 7.79
CA LEU A 99 -6.77 11.90 8.78
C LEU A 99 -5.64 12.87 8.42
N ARG A 100 -5.35 13.06 7.13
CA ARG A 100 -4.40 14.07 6.64
C ARG A 100 -4.89 15.49 6.89
N GLY A 101 -6.20 15.74 6.77
CA GLY A 101 -6.81 17.03 7.10
C GLY A 101 -6.58 17.44 8.57
N VAL A 102 -6.78 16.51 9.52
CA VAL A 102 -6.66 16.78 10.96
C VAL A 102 -5.20 16.95 11.43
N HIS A 103 -4.24 16.23 10.83
CA HIS A 103 -2.83 16.32 11.23
C HIS A 103 -2.08 17.53 10.65
N SER A 104 -2.59 18.15 9.58
CA SER A 104 -1.95 19.30 8.93
C SER A 104 -1.92 20.55 9.83
N HIS A 105 -3.00 20.83 10.56
CA HIS A 105 -3.10 21.99 11.45
C HIS A 105 -2.19 21.87 12.68
N TRP A 106 -2.04 20.65 13.22
CA TRP A 106 -1.12 20.40 14.34
C TRP A 106 0.34 20.40 13.90
N ARG A 107 0.68 19.81 12.75
CA ARG A 107 2.06 19.80 12.25
C ARG A 107 2.60 21.19 11.98
N HIS A 108 1.80 22.11 11.43
CA HIS A 108 2.26 23.47 11.20
C HIS A 108 2.51 24.24 12.52
N SER A 109 1.68 24.04 13.54
CA SER A 109 1.86 24.66 14.86
C SER A 109 3.08 24.11 15.63
N PHE A 110 3.38 22.81 15.50
CA PHE A 110 4.56 22.20 16.14
C PHE A 110 5.86 22.49 15.38
N PHE A 111 5.85 22.57 14.06
CA PHE A 111 7.07 22.82 13.28
C PHE A 111 7.61 24.24 13.50
N VAL A 112 6.71 25.22 13.55
CA VAL A 112 7.06 26.64 13.71
C VAL A 112 7.62 26.90 15.12
N ASN A 113 7.01 26.34 16.17
CA ASN A 113 7.48 26.54 17.56
C ASN A 113 8.82 25.83 17.86
N ASN A 114 9.02 24.61 17.34
CA ASN A 114 10.27 23.88 17.53
C ASN A 114 11.46 24.54 16.80
N HIS A 115 11.22 25.20 15.67
CA HIS A 115 12.28 25.91 14.94
C HIS A 115 12.77 27.15 15.70
N TYR A 116 11.87 27.91 16.34
CA TYR A 116 12.26 29.03 17.21
C TYR A 116 13.06 28.58 18.43
N LEU A 117 12.72 27.42 19.02
CA LEU A 117 13.43 26.86 20.16
C LEU A 117 14.87 26.43 19.80
N PHE A 118 15.05 25.81 18.63
CA PHE A 118 16.38 25.45 18.12
C PHE A 118 17.24 26.69 17.84
N LEU A 119 16.67 27.71 17.18
CA LEU A 119 17.34 28.98 16.93
C LEU A 119 17.75 29.68 18.22
N ALA A 120 16.85 29.77 19.20
CA ALA A 120 17.15 30.37 20.50
C ALA A 120 18.31 29.66 21.21
N CYS A 121 18.31 28.33 21.21
CA CYS A 121 19.40 27.53 21.81
C CYS A 121 20.74 27.78 21.11
N PHE A 122 20.75 27.82 19.77
CA PHE A 122 21.94 28.12 18.99
C PHE A 122 22.52 29.50 19.33
N PHE A 123 21.67 30.53 19.39
CA PHE A 123 22.12 31.89 19.74
C PHE A 123 22.71 31.98 21.16
N ILE A 124 22.13 31.29 22.14
CA ILE A 124 22.62 31.27 23.53
C ILE A 124 24.03 30.65 23.60
N VAL A 125 24.24 29.51 22.94
CA VAL A 125 25.55 28.84 22.90
C VAL A 125 26.59 29.70 22.18
N LEU A 126 26.21 30.34 21.08
CA LEU A 126 27.13 31.17 20.32
C LEU A 126 27.52 32.42 21.12
N LEU A 127 26.58 33.06 21.82
CA LEU A 127 26.85 34.15 22.74
C LEU A 127 27.78 33.74 23.89
N SER A 128 27.58 32.56 24.48
CA SER A 128 28.43 32.09 25.58
C SER A 128 29.88 31.86 25.11
N ILE A 129 30.07 31.30 23.92
CA ILE A 129 31.38 31.12 23.28
C ILE A 129 32.03 32.48 22.99
N ILE A 130 31.29 33.43 22.41
CA ILE A 130 31.81 34.78 22.14
C ILE A 130 32.25 35.45 23.44
N LEU A 131 31.40 35.43 24.48
CA LEU A 131 31.73 36.01 25.78
C LEU A 131 32.93 35.33 26.43
N TYR A 132 33.03 34.00 26.31
CA TYR A 132 34.17 33.23 26.78
C TYR A 132 35.46 33.69 26.10
N VAL A 133 35.48 33.75 24.76
CA VAL A 133 36.65 34.20 24.00
C VAL A 133 36.96 35.67 24.26
N LEU A 134 35.97 36.56 24.37
CA LEU A 134 36.19 37.97 24.70
C LEU A 134 36.73 38.15 26.12
N ARG A 135 36.27 37.34 27.08
CA ARG A 135 36.84 37.31 28.44
C ARG A 135 38.27 36.81 28.40
N LEU A 136 38.55 35.75 27.65
CA LEU A 136 39.89 35.20 27.49
C LEU A 136 40.82 36.20 26.81
N ARG A 137 40.37 36.89 25.76
CA ARG A 137 41.11 37.99 25.10
C ARG A 137 41.31 39.18 26.02
N ARG A 138 40.32 39.54 26.84
CA ARG A 138 40.48 40.60 27.86
C ARG A 138 41.49 40.21 28.92
N ILE A 139 41.47 38.97 29.40
CA ILE A 139 42.44 38.45 30.37
C ILE A 139 43.82 38.39 29.73
N HIS A 140 43.97 37.83 28.54
CA HIS A 140 45.24 37.77 27.82
C HIS A 140 45.77 39.16 27.48
N ARG A 141 44.92 40.14 27.12
CA ARG A 141 45.32 41.53 26.91
C ARG A 141 45.75 42.21 28.22
N ARG A 142 45.08 41.91 29.34
CA ARG A 142 45.51 42.36 30.68
C ARG A 142 46.83 41.70 31.10
N SER A 143 47.01 40.40 30.84
CA SER A 143 48.27 39.68 31.05
C SER A 143 49.38 40.25 30.16
N ALA A 144 49.09 40.58 28.90
CA ALA A 144 50.04 41.21 27.99
C ALA A 144 50.33 42.68 28.35
N GLN A 145 49.41 43.39 28.99
CA GLN A 145 49.66 44.73 29.56
C GLN A 145 50.42 44.68 30.90
N LEU A 146 50.25 43.61 31.69
CA LEU A 146 51.11 43.31 32.85
C LEU A 146 52.50 42.78 32.42
N TYR A 147 52.60 42.30 31.18
CA TYR A 147 53.82 41.79 30.54
C TYR A 147 54.21 42.67 29.34
N THR A 148 54.05 43.99 29.46
CA THR A 148 54.84 44.94 28.64
C THR A 148 56.23 45.10 29.27
N PRO A 149 57.29 45.20 28.46
CA PRO A 149 58.63 44.77 28.82
C PRO A 149 59.35 45.84 29.65
N SER A 150 59.44 45.65 30.96
CA SER A 150 60.46 46.31 31.78
C SER A 150 61.52 45.28 32.15
N SER A 151 62.70 45.42 31.53
CA SER A 151 64.00 44.79 31.85
C SER A 151 63.99 43.26 31.98
N VAL A 152 64.54 42.58 30.97
CA VAL A 152 64.99 41.18 31.06
C VAL A 152 66.46 41.24 31.55
N PRO A 153 66.79 40.99 32.82
CA PRO A 153 68.17 41.13 33.31
C PRO A 153 69.12 40.02 32.83
N TRP A 154 68.58 39.01 32.14
CA TRP A 154 69.28 37.77 31.81
C TRP A 154 69.90 37.76 30.41
N LEU A 155 69.66 38.79 29.59
CA LEU A 155 70.25 38.89 28.24
C LEU A 155 71.60 39.63 28.21
N GLU A 156 71.94 40.42 29.23
CA GLU A 156 73.25 41.09 29.33
C GLU A 156 74.38 40.19 29.88
N ALA A 157 74.08 39.02 30.47
CA ALA A 157 75.09 38.16 31.09
C ALA A 157 75.94 37.35 30.08
N GLY A 158 75.57 37.32 28.79
CA GLY A 158 76.22 36.51 27.76
C GLY A 158 77.14 37.25 26.79
N LEU A 159 77.32 38.57 26.92
CA LEU A 159 77.94 39.42 25.88
C LEU A 159 79.12 40.30 26.34
N ARG A 160 79.78 39.99 27.47
CA ARG A 160 81.05 40.62 27.86
C ARG A 160 82.15 39.59 28.16
N SER A 161 82.89 39.22 27.12
CA SER A 161 84.36 39.05 27.17
C SER A 161 84.94 40.16 26.30
N PRO A 162 86.17 40.70 26.47
CA PRO A 162 87.37 40.08 27.07
C PRO A 162 88.23 41.04 27.93
N THR A 163 89.27 40.53 28.61
CA THR A 163 90.69 40.98 28.52
C THR A 163 91.52 40.38 29.66
N LEU A 164 92.62 39.74 29.26
CA LEU A 164 93.72 39.32 30.13
C LEU A 164 94.39 40.54 30.77
N PRO A 165 94.83 40.47 32.03
CA PRO A 165 95.90 41.32 32.53
C PRO A 165 97.25 40.57 32.52
N VAL A 166 98.23 41.20 31.87
CA VAL A 166 99.67 41.03 32.07
C VAL A 166 100.11 41.93 33.24
N SER A 167 101.28 41.60 33.83
CA SER A 167 102.13 42.32 34.81
C SER A 167 101.88 41.94 36.28
N LEU A 168 102.87 41.55 37.09
CA LEU A 168 104.33 41.75 37.08
C LEU A 168 105.07 40.46 37.46
#